data_AF-A0A7V8AID9-F1
#
_entry.id   AF-A0A7V8AID9-F1
#
_cell.length_a   1.000
_cell.length_b   1.000
_cell.length_c   1.000
_cell.angle_alpha   90.00
_cell.angle_beta   90.00
_cell.angle_gamma   90.00
#
_symmetry.space_group_name_H-M   'P 1'
#
loop_
_entity.id
_entity.type
_entity.pdbx_description
1 polymer ?
#
loop_
_entity_poly.entity_id
_entity_poly.type
_entity_poly.pdbx_seq_one_letter_code
_entity_poly.pdbx_strand_id
1 'polypeptide(L)'
;IHWYAGSFGYFPTYTLGAMTAAQLFDAACRAEATLLPGLARGDFAPLYAWLQTHVHKKGASLRADALLTAATGRPLEVTAFKTHLRRRYMEG
;
A
#
# COMPACT_ATOMS: atom_id res chain seq x y z
N ILE A 1 -18.96 17.78 6.85
CA ILE A 1 -19.72 16.57 7.26
C ILE A 1 -19.05 15.79 8.40
N HIS A 2 -17.77 15.39 8.32
CA HIS A 2 -17.16 14.46 9.29
C HIS A 2 -17.15 14.93 10.75
N TRP A 3 -16.80 16.20 11.02
CA TRP A 3 -16.85 16.74 12.38
C TRP A 3 -18.27 16.90 12.91
N TYR A 4 -19.20 17.34 12.05
CA TYR A 4 -20.62 17.40 12.40
C TYR A 4 -21.19 16.01 12.74
N ALA A 5 -20.74 14.98 12.04
CA ALA A 5 -21.12 13.58 12.28
C ALA A 5 -20.30 12.90 13.40
N GLY A 6 -19.50 13.65 14.16
CA GLY A 6 -18.73 13.11 15.29
C GLY A 6 -17.58 12.16 14.92
N SER A 7 -17.18 12.09 13.64
CA SER A 7 -16.11 11.19 13.15
C SER A 7 -14.71 11.73 13.46
N PHE A 8 -14.45 12.06 14.72
CA PHE A 8 -13.13 12.45 15.19
C PHE A 8 -12.18 11.24 15.14
N GLY A 9 -10.94 11.45 14.68
CA GLY A 9 -9.99 10.37 14.41
C GLY A 9 -10.12 9.71 13.03
N TYR A 10 -11.10 10.10 12.21
CA TYR A 10 -11.28 9.57 10.86
C TYR A 10 -10.25 10.11 9.86
N PHE A 11 -9.96 11.42 9.90
CA PHE A 11 -9.07 12.06 8.91
C PHE A 11 -7.66 11.46 8.82
N PRO A 12 -6.98 11.08 9.92
CA PRO A 12 -5.68 10.41 9.85
C PRO A 12 -5.68 9.16 8.97
N THR A 13 -6.82 8.46 8.83
CA THR A 13 -6.92 7.23 8.03
C THR A 13 -6.63 7.47 6.54
N TYR A 14 -6.88 8.67 6.01
CA TYR A 14 -6.54 8.99 4.62
C TYR A 14 -5.03 8.99 4.37
N THR A 15 -4.27 9.67 5.24
CA THR A 15 -2.80 9.70 5.13
C THR A 15 -2.21 8.33 5.41
N LEU A 16 -2.74 7.61 6.41
CA LEU A 16 -2.33 6.23 6.68
C LEU A 16 -2.60 5.31 5.49
N GLY A 17 -3.71 5.51 4.78
CA GLY A 17 -4.03 4.79 3.55
C GLY A 17 -3.01 5.04 2.43
N ALA A 18 -2.65 6.31 2.19
CA ALA A 18 -1.65 6.66 1.17
C ALA A 18 -0.26 6.08 1.50
N MET A 19 0.15 6.13 2.78
CA MET A 19 1.41 5.55 3.23
C MET A 19 1.41 4.02 3.09
N THR A 20 0.31 3.38 3.49
CA THR A 20 0.11 1.92 3.39
C THR A 20 0.15 1.47 1.93
N ALA A 21 -0.50 2.20 1.02
CA ALA A 21 -0.49 1.89 -0.41
C ALA A 21 0.92 1.93 -1.01
N ALA A 22 1.70 2.96 -0.67
CA ALA A 22 3.08 3.07 -1.14
C ALA A 22 3.96 1.91 -0.61
N GLN A 23 3.80 1.52 0.65
CA GLN A 23 4.56 0.42 1.25
C GLN A 23 4.17 -0.95 0.68
N LEU A 24 2.88 -1.19 0.46
CA LEU A 24 2.39 -2.42 -0.19
C LEU A 24 2.89 -2.52 -1.64
N PHE A 25 2.81 -1.43 -2.40
CA PHE A 25 3.27 -1.41 -3.78
C PHE A 25 4.78 -1.67 -3.89
N ASP A 26 5.56 -1.02 -3.02
CA ASP A 26 7.00 -1.22 -2.91
C ASP A 26 7.36 -2.67 -2.55
N ALA A 27 6.62 -3.31 -1.64
CA ALA A 27 6.78 -4.73 -1.32
C ALA A 27 6.41 -5.65 -2.50
N ALA A 28 5.30 -5.38 -3.18
CA ALA A 28 4.87 -6.15 -4.35
C ALA A 28 5.91 -6.09 -5.48
N CYS A 29 6.45 -4.91 -5.78
CA CYS A 29 7.51 -4.74 -6.78
C CYS A 29 8.80 -5.49 -6.43
N ARG A 30 9.15 -5.61 -5.14
CA ARG A 30 10.30 -6.42 -4.73
C ARG A 30 10.06 -7.92 -4.84
N ALA A 31 8.82 -8.35 -4.61
CA ALA A 31 8.44 -9.76 -4.65
C ALA A 31 8.28 -10.28 -6.09
N GLU A 32 7.85 -9.43 -7.02
CA GLU A 32 7.55 -9.79 -8.40
C GLU A 32 8.27 -8.87 -9.40
N ALA A 33 9.41 -9.33 -9.93
CA ALA A 33 10.24 -8.56 -10.85
C ALA A 33 9.51 -8.19 -12.15
N THR A 34 8.51 -8.97 -12.57
CA THR A 34 7.74 -8.71 -13.79
C THR A 34 6.63 -7.69 -13.61
N LEU A 35 6.35 -7.26 -12.37
CA LEU A 35 5.22 -6.39 -12.04
C LEU A 35 5.31 -5.04 -12.76
N LEU A 36 6.43 -4.33 -12.64
CA LEU A 36 6.60 -3.02 -13.28
C LEU A 36 6.55 -3.10 -14.82
N PRO A 37 7.27 -4.03 -15.49
CA PRO A 37 7.10 -4.26 -16.92
C PRO A 37 5.68 -4.63 -17.34
N GLY A 38 4.95 -5.40 -16.53
CA GLY A 38 3.56 -5.78 -16.75
C GLY A 38 2.63 -4.57 -16.72
N LEU A 39 2.75 -3.74 -15.68
CA LEU A 39 1.97 -2.50 -15.55
C LEU A 39 2.17 -1.56 -16.73
N ALA A 40 3.39 -1.45 -17.26
CA ALA A 40 3.68 -0.63 -18.44
C ALA A 40 2.92 -1.09 -19.69
N ARG A 41 2.48 -2.36 -19.75
CA ARG A 41 1.67 -2.93 -20.83
C ARG A 41 0.18 -3.07 -20.47
N GLY A 42 -0.23 -2.53 -19.33
CA GLY A 42 -1.61 -2.67 -18.83
C GLY A 42 -1.94 -4.04 -18.23
N ASP A 43 -0.93 -4.86 -17.94
CA ASP A 43 -1.13 -6.11 -17.21
C ASP A 43 -1.06 -5.88 -15.69
N PHE A 44 -2.24 -5.91 -15.06
CA PHE A 44 -2.39 -5.75 -13.62
C PHE A 44 -2.51 -7.09 -12.87
N ALA A 45 -2.55 -8.22 -13.59
CA ALA A 45 -2.76 -9.52 -12.97
C ALA A 45 -1.70 -9.87 -11.92
N PRO A 46 -0.38 -9.59 -12.13
CA PRO A 46 0.64 -9.87 -11.11
C PRO A 46 0.41 -9.09 -9.80
N LEU A 47 0.10 -7.79 -9.91
CA LEU A 47 -0.17 -6.94 -8.74
C LEU A 47 -1.43 -7.42 -7.99
N TYR A 48 -2.50 -7.74 -8.74
CA TYR A 48 -3.74 -8.22 -8.14
C TYR A 48 -3.55 -9.56 -7.43
N ALA A 49 -2.83 -10.51 -8.05
CA ALA A 49 -2.53 -11.81 -7.46
C ALA A 49 -1.72 -11.67 -6.16
N TRP A 50 -0.73 -10.77 -6.15
CA TRP A 50 0.05 -10.48 -4.95
C TRP A 50 -0.81 -9.91 -3.83
N LEU A 51 -1.62 -8.89 -4.11
CA LEU A 51 -2.53 -8.27 -3.12
C LEU A 51 -3.58 -9.27 -2.61
N GLN A 52 -4.09 -10.14 -3.49
CA GLN A 52 -5.07 -11.14 -3.12
C GLN A 52 -4.51 -12.12 -2.09
N THR A 53 -3.27 -12.55 -2.27
CA THR A 53 -2.59 -13.50 -1.38
C THR A 53 -2.18 -12.85 -0.06
N HIS A 54 -1.61 -11.64 -0.10
CA HIS A 54 -0.98 -11.03 1.07
C HIS A 54 -1.91 -10.11 1.87
N VAL A 55 -2.99 -9.60 1.25
CA VAL A 55 -3.89 -8.61 1.86
C VAL A 55 -5.34 -9.10 1.83
N HIS A 56 -5.93 -9.24 0.64
CA HIS A 56 -7.39 -9.39 0.52
C HIS A 56 -7.93 -10.69 1.15
N LYS A 57 -7.27 -11.84 0.92
CA LYS A 57 -7.67 -13.13 1.51
C LYS A 57 -7.64 -13.14 3.04
N LYS A 58 -6.86 -12.24 3.66
CA LYS A 58 -6.77 -12.17 5.13
C LYS A 58 -7.96 -11.46 5.74
N GLY A 59 -8.67 -10.60 5.01
CA GLY A 59 -9.81 -9.85 5.54
C GLY A 59 -9.50 -9.19 6.88
N ALA A 60 -10.37 -9.38 7.87
CA ALA A 60 -10.20 -8.89 9.23
C ALA A 60 -9.54 -9.92 10.19
N SER A 61 -8.91 -10.99 9.67
CA SER A 61 -8.26 -12.01 10.52
C SER A 61 -7.01 -11.49 11.25
N LEU A 62 -6.44 -10.37 10.79
CA LEU A 62 -5.32 -9.69 11.41
C LEU A 62 -5.67 -8.23 11.67
N ARG A 63 -5.06 -7.67 12.72
CA ARG A 63 -5.01 -6.21 12.90
C ARG A 63 -4.26 -5.57 11.73
N ALA A 64 -4.61 -4.33 11.38
CA ALA A 64 -4.07 -3.65 10.19
C ALA A 64 -2.53 -3.53 10.21
N ASP A 65 -1.94 -3.23 11.38
CA ASP A 65 -0.49 -3.17 11.60
C ASP A 65 0.19 -4.53 11.42
N ALA A 66 -0.42 -5.59 11.96
CA ALA A 66 0.05 -6.96 11.80
C ALA A 66 -0.07 -7.43 10.34
N LEU A 67 -1.18 -7.11 9.67
CA LEU A 67 -1.41 -7.43 8.26
C LEU A 67 -0.36 -6.77 7.37
N LEU A 68 -0.11 -5.47 7.58
CA LEU A 68 0.88 -4.73 6.82
C LEU A 68 2.29 -5.28 7.05
N THR A 69 2.63 -5.58 8.29
CA THR A 69 3.94 -6.17 8.63
C THR A 69 4.10 -7.54 8.00
N ALA A 70 3.08 -8.40 8.05
CA ALA A 70 3.10 -9.71 7.41
C ALA A 70 3.23 -9.62 5.88
N ALA A 71 2.55 -8.66 5.25
CA ALA A 71 2.60 -8.48 3.79
C ALA A 71 3.90 -7.84 3.29
N THR A 72 4.53 -6.96 4.09
CA THR A 72 5.63 -6.11 3.61
C THR A 72 6.97 -6.38 4.29
N GLY A 73 6.97 -7.21 5.35
CA GLY A 73 8.14 -7.56 6.15
C GLY A 73 8.53 -6.51 7.21
N ARG A 74 7.79 -5.40 7.32
CA ARG A 74 8.11 -4.30 8.25
C ARG A 74 6.87 -3.52 8.68
N PRO A 75 6.89 -2.84 9.85
CA PRO A 75 5.81 -1.93 10.27
C PRO A 75 5.57 -0.79 9.29
N LEU A 76 4.46 -0.06 9.45
CA LEU A 76 4.18 1.12 8.63
C LEU A 76 5.28 2.17 8.80
N GLU A 77 5.87 2.63 7.70
CA GLU A 77 6.92 3.64 7.70
C GLU A 77 6.71 4.69 6.60
N VAL A 78 7.23 5.90 6.87
CA VAL A 78 7.09 7.04 5.95
C VAL A 78 8.03 6.96 4.75
N THR A 79 9.06 6.11 4.81
CA THR A 79 10.11 6.02 3.80
C THR A 79 9.56 5.62 2.44
N ALA A 80 8.74 4.56 2.37
CA ALA A 80 8.13 4.12 1.11
C ALA A 80 7.28 5.22 0.46
N PHE A 81 6.50 5.97 1.27
CA PHE A 81 5.69 7.07 0.79
C PHE A 81 6.54 8.23 0.26
N LYS A 82 7.58 8.66 0.99
CA LYS A 82 8.50 9.70 0.53
C LYS A 82 9.24 9.29 -0.74
N THR A 83 9.70 8.04 -0.83
CA THR A 83 10.35 7.52 -2.04
C THR A 83 9.40 7.54 -3.23
N HIS A 84 8.15 7.10 -3.05
CA HIS A 84 7.13 7.18 -4.10
C HIS A 84 6.93 8.63 -4.59
N LEU A 85 6.79 9.59 -3.67
CA LEU A 85 6.61 11.00 -4.04
C LEU A 85 7.83 11.56 -4.77
N ARG A 86 9.05 11.27 -4.31
CA ARG A 86 10.27 11.73 -5.00
C ARG A 86 10.38 11.18 -6.41
N ARG A 87 10.20 9.87 -6.58
CA ARG A 87 10.20 9.22 -7.90
C ARG A 87 9.17 9.82 -8.85
N ARG A 88 7.98 10.16 -8.34
CA ARG A 88 6.90 10.69 -9.17
C ARG A 88 7.06 12.16 -9.56
N TYR A 89 7.66 12.96 -8.68
CA TYR A 89 7.62 14.43 -8.80
C TYR A 89 8.98 15.10 -8.92
N MET A 90 10.08 14.40 -8.68
CA MET A 90 11.44 14.96 -8.71
C MET A 90 12.36 14.24 -9.70
N GLU A 91 12.05 13.00 -10.07
CA GLU A 91 12.80 12.22 -11.05
C GLU A 91 12.00 12.23 -12.35
N GLY A 92 12.60 12.78 -13.41
CA GLY A 92 12.05 12.83 -14.76
C GLY A 92 12.77 11.86 -15.67
#